data_AF-A0A955FA69-F1
#
_entry.id   AF-A0A955FA69-F1
#
_cell.length_a   1.000
_cell.length_b   1.000
_cell.length_c   1.000
_cell.angle_alpha   90.00
_cell.angle_beta   90.00
_cell.angle_gamma   90.00
#
_symmetry.space_group_name_H-M   'P 1'
#
loop_
_entity.id
_entity.type
_entity.pdbx_description
1 polymer ?
#
loop_
_entity_poly.entity_id
_entity_poly.type
_entity_poly.pdbx_seq_one_letter_code
_entity_poly.pdbx_strand_id
1 'polypeptide(L)'
;MSLQSTDPIADLLTRIRNAAMVGKTEVRVPTSKLKKVVAEALKANNYLTDVKEEAGKPRGTLVITINKPGENSVITELTRLSKPGRRVYVKADEIPKVKSGRGLVL
;
A
#
# COMPACT_ATOMS: atom_id res chain seq x y z
N MET A 1 -1.43 17.90 5.80
CA MET A 1 -1.30 16.48 6.20
C MET A 1 -0.06 16.35 7.06
N SER A 2 -0.16 15.76 8.26
CA SER A 2 0.98 15.65 9.18
C SER A 2 2.15 14.89 8.52
N LEU A 3 3.36 15.43 8.63
CA LEU A 3 4.60 14.79 8.19
C LEU A 3 5.02 13.63 9.11
N GLN A 4 4.39 13.53 10.29
CA GLN A 4 4.54 12.44 11.25
C GLN A 4 3.24 11.64 11.34
N SER A 5 3.37 10.34 11.08
CA SER A 5 2.36 9.31 11.37
C SER A 5 3.04 8.23 12.19
N THR A 6 2.37 7.75 13.23
CA THR A 6 2.86 6.67 14.11
C THR A 6 2.91 5.32 13.39
N ASP A 7 2.08 5.12 12.37
CA ASP A 7 2.15 3.97 11.45
C ASP A 7 2.11 4.44 9.98
N PRO A 8 3.28 4.70 9.36
CA PRO A 8 3.35 5.13 7.98
C PRO A 8 2.82 4.09 6.97
N ILE A 9 2.81 2.81 7.31
CA ILE A 9 2.32 1.75 6.42
C ILE A 9 0.80 1.70 6.50
N ALA A 10 0.21 1.80 7.70
CA ALA A 10 -1.25 1.91 7.83
C ALA A 10 -1.80 3.16 7.12
N ASP A 11 -1.11 4.30 7.21
CA ASP A 11 -1.47 5.53 6.47
C ASP A 11 -1.46 5.30 4.95
N LEU A 12 -0.40 4.65 4.43
CA LEU A 12 -0.31 4.28 3.01
C LEU A 12 -1.51 3.43 2.55
N LEU A 13 -1.74 2.31 3.24
CA LEU A 13 -2.82 1.37 2.89
C LEU A 13 -4.20 2.04 2.97
N THR A 14 -4.41 2.89 3.97
CA THR A 14 -5.68 3.60 4.16
C THR A 14 -5.91 4.61 3.04
N ARG A 15 -4.87 5.35 2.60
CA ARG A 15 -5.02 6.29 1.48
C ARG A 15 -5.33 5.58 0.16
N ILE A 16 -4.69 4.45 -0.10
CA ILE A 16 -4.99 3.63 -1.29
C ILE A 16 -6.44 3.14 -1.23
N ARG A 17 -6.87 2.58 -0.09
CA ARG A 17 -8.26 2.12 0.10
C ARG A 17 -9.27 3.24 -0.13
N ASN A 18 -9.07 4.38 0.53
CA ASN A 18 -9.99 5.51 0.44
C ASN A 18 -10.05 6.07 -0.99
N ALA A 19 -8.93 6.14 -1.69
CA ALA A 19 -8.88 6.60 -3.08
C ALA A 19 -9.60 5.63 -4.02
N ALA A 20 -9.38 4.32 -3.88
CA ALA A 20 -10.09 3.30 -4.64
C ALA A 20 -11.61 3.39 -4.41
N MET A 21 -12.06 3.60 -3.17
CA MET A 21 -13.49 3.72 -2.83
C MET A 21 -14.17 4.92 -3.48
N VAL A 22 -13.47 6.03 -3.68
CA VAL A 22 -14.01 7.23 -4.32
C VAL A 22 -13.71 7.31 -5.82
N GLY A 23 -13.21 6.22 -6.42
CA GLY A 23 -12.90 6.15 -7.86
C GLY A 23 -11.70 6.98 -8.30
N LYS A 24 -10.80 7.36 -7.38
CA LYS A 24 -9.54 8.04 -7.74
C LYS A 24 -8.55 7.02 -8.28
N THR A 25 -7.94 7.35 -9.41
CA THR A 25 -6.94 6.52 -10.09
C THR A 25 -5.53 6.71 -9.52
N GLU A 26 -5.26 7.82 -8.82
CA GLU A 26 -3.92 8.17 -8.34
C GLU A 26 -3.94 8.62 -6.86
N VAL A 27 -2.89 8.25 -6.12
CA VAL A 27 -2.63 8.68 -4.76
C VAL A 27 -1.20 9.15 -4.61
N ARG A 28 -1.04 10.28 -3.92
CA ARG A 28 0.27 10.86 -3.59
C ARG A 28 0.54 10.78 -2.10
N VAL A 29 1.71 10.26 -1.73
CA VAL A 29 2.13 10.12 -0.34
C VAL A 29 3.60 10.51 -0.16
N PRO A 30 4.03 10.98 1.02
CA PRO A 30 5.46 11.21 1.28
C PRO A 30 6.26 9.91 1.11
N THR A 31 7.38 9.98 0.39
CA THR A 31 8.25 8.82 0.12
C THR A 31 8.90 8.28 1.40
N SER A 32 9.12 6.96 1.41
CA SER A 32 9.87 6.22 2.42
C SER A 32 10.32 4.91 1.80
N LYS A 33 11.53 4.43 2.17
CA LYS A 33 12.05 3.14 1.69
C LYS A 33 11.05 2.00 1.88
N LEU A 34 10.41 1.92 3.05
CA LEU A 34 9.41 0.88 3.34
C LEU A 34 8.14 1.05 2.50
N LYS A 35 7.66 2.28 2.30
CA LYS A 35 6.46 2.53 1.46
C LYS A 35 6.72 2.14 0.01
N LYS A 36 7.93 2.45 -0.49
CA LYS A 36 8.37 2.10 -1.84
C LYS A 36 8.37 0.59 -2.04
N VAL A 37 9.04 -0.16 -1.16
CA VAL A 37 9.09 -1.64 -1.25
C VAL A 37 7.69 -2.26 -1.21
N VAL A 38 6.81 -1.78 -0.32
CA VAL A 38 5.42 -2.28 -0.25
C VAL A 38 4.66 -1.97 -1.54
N ALA A 39 4.76 -0.75 -2.06
CA ALA A 39 4.07 -0.36 -3.29
C ALA A 39 4.60 -1.12 -4.52
N GLU A 40 5.91 -1.33 -4.62
CA GLU A 40 6.54 -2.12 -5.67
C GLU A 40 6.10 -3.60 -5.60
N ALA A 41 6.01 -4.18 -4.40
CA ALA A 41 5.51 -5.55 -4.22
C ALA A 41 4.03 -5.69 -4.65
N LEU A 42 3.20 -4.70 -4.33
CA LEU A 42 1.80 -4.66 -4.79
C LEU A 42 1.71 -4.52 -6.32
N LYS A 43 2.56 -3.70 -6.94
CA LYS A 43 2.66 -3.58 -8.40
C LYS A 43 3.10 -4.90 -9.05
N ALA A 44 4.13 -5.55 -8.51
CA ALA A 44 4.64 -6.82 -9.02
C ALA A 44 3.58 -7.95 -8.99
N ASN A 45 2.64 -7.88 -8.06
CA ASN A 45 1.51 -8.81 -7.95
C ASN A 45 0.23 -8.30 -8.66
N ASN A 46 0.34 -7.29 -9.53
CA ASN A 46 -0.76 -6.72 -10.33
C ASN A 46 -1.93 -6.11 -9.53
N TYR A 47 -1.69 -5.68 -8.28
CA TYR A 47 -2.69 -4.94 -7.49
C TYR A 47 -2.67 -3.44 -7.77
N LEU A 48 -1.55 -2.92 -8.26
CA LEU A 48 -1.37 -1.51 -8.63
C LEU A 48 -0.91 -1.44 -10.09
N THR A 49 -1.34 -0.40 -10.80
CA THR A 49 -0.94 -0.19 -12.20
C THR A 49 0.48 0.32 -12.29
N ASP A 50 0.81 1.33 -11.48
CA ASP A 50 2.15 1.93 -11.51
C ASP A 50 2.54 2.59 -10.19
N VAL A 51 3.84 2.72 -9.98
CA VAL A 51 4.44 3.35 -8.80
C VAL A 51 5.64 4.16 -9.27
N LYS A 52 5.62 5.47 -9.02
CA LYS A 52 6.69 6.41 -9.39
C LYS A 52 7.14 7.21 -8.18
N GLU A 53 8.42 7.52 -8.15
CA GLU A 53 9.01 8.39 -7.13
C GLU A 53 9.38 9.73 -7.76
N GLU A 54 8.80 10.80 -7.23
CA GLU A 54 9.11 12.17 -7.61
C GLU A 54 10.04 12.76 -6.55
N ALA A 55 11.22 13.22 -6.97
CA ALA A 55 12.14 13.90 -6.08
C ALA A 55 11.59 15.27 -5.66
N GLY A 56 11.70 15.59 -4.37
CA GLY A 56 11.21 16.84 -3.81
C GLY A 56 11.96 17.19 -2.52
N LYS A 57 12.02 18.49 -2.19
CA LYS A 57 12.57 18.99 -0.93
C LYS A 57 11.41 19.39 -0.01
N PRO A 58 11.41 19.02 1.29
CA PRO A 58 12.42 18.28 2.06
C PRO A 58 12.31 16.74 1.96
N ARG A 59 11.23 16.19 1.39
CA ARG A 59 11.05 14.75 1.09
C ARG A 59 10.41 14.60 -0.29
N GLY A 60 10.78 13.55 -1.00
CA GLY A 60 10.11 13.16 -2.25
C GLY A 60 8.68 12.68 -2.04
N THR A 61 7.97 12.54 -3.14
CA THR A 61 6.59 12.04 -3.19
C THR A 61 6.57 10.71 -3.91
N LEU A 62 5.89 9.73 -3.32
CA LEU A 62 5.56 8.47 -3.98
C LEU A 62 4.18 8.63 -4.61
N VAL A 63 4.13 8.54 -5.93
CA VAL A 63 2.93 8.60 -6.76
C VAL A 63 2.52 7.16 -7.08
N ILE A 64 1.31 6.79 -6.70
CA ILE A 64 0.78 5.44 -6.84
C ILE A 64 -0.45 5.50 -7.73
N THR A 65 -0.41 4.79 -8.86
CA THR A 65 -1.55 4.62 -9.76
C THR A 65 -2.25 3.31 -9.42
N ILE A 66 -3.49 3.42 -8.94
CA ILE A 66 -4.31 2.29 -8.47
C ILE A 66 -4.82 1.49 -9.68
N ASN A 67 -5.53 2.16 -10.58
CA ASN A 67 -6.22 1.59 -11.73
C ASN A 67 -6.22 2.59 -12.89
N LYS A 68 -6.47 2.09 -14.10
CA LYS A 68 -6.61 2.95 -15.28
C LYS A 68 -7.95 3.70 -15.26
N PRO A 69 -8.03 4.86 -15.94
CA PRO A 69 -9.30 5.56 -16.12
C PRO A 69 -10.35 4.64 -16.75
N GLY A 70 -11.53 4.55 -16.14
CA GLY A 70 -12.63 3.70 -16.61
C GLY A 70 -12.58 2.23 -16.16
N GLU A 71 -11.50 1.80 -15.50
CA GLU A 71 -11.42 0.47 -14.89
C GLU A 71 -11.74 0.53 -13.39
N ASN A 72 -12.22 -0.58 -12.82
CA ASN A 72 -12.38 -0.70 -11.38
C ASN A 72 -11.05 -1.06 -10.70
N SER A 73 -10.90 -0.70 -9.42
CA SER A 73 -9.75 -1.15 -8.64
C SER A 73 -9.76 -2.68 -8.49
N VAL A 74 -8.63 -3.32 -8.74
CA VAL A 74 -8.42 -4.76 -8.52
C VAL A 74 -8.39 -5.07 -7.01
N ILE A 75 -8.03 -4.09 -6.20
CA ILE A 75 -7.92 -4.22 -4.75
C ILE A 75 -9.32 -4.26 -4.13
N THR A 76 -9.66 -5.41 -3.54
CA THR A 76 -10.92 -5.59 -2.80
C THR A 76 -10.79 -5.24 -1.32
N GLU A 77 -9.66 -5.62 -0.70
CA GLU A 77 -9.39 -5.44 0.72
C GLU A 77 -7.90 -5.17 0.95
N LEU A 78 -7.58 -4.26 1.86
CA LEU A 78 -6.22 -3.99 2.34
C LEU A 78 -6.23 -3.94 3.86
N THR A 79 -5.42 -4.73 4.55
CA THR A 79 -5.42 -4.78 6.01
C THR A 79 -4.00 -4.79 6.58
N ARG A 80 -3.76 -3.99 7.62
CA ARG A 80 -2.49 -3.97 8.37
C ARG A 80 -2.55 -4.95 9.53
N LEU A 81 -1.85 -6.08 9.41
CA LEU A 81 -1.78 -7.13 10.44
C LEU A 81 -0.92 -6.72 11.65
N SER A 82 0.37 -6.47 11.44
CA SER A 82 1.30 -6.07 12.52
C SER A 82 1.29 -4.55 12.74
N LYS A 83 0.84 -4.09 13.90
CA LYS A 83 0.71 -2.66 14.25
C LYS A 83 1.75 -2.27 15.32
N PRO A 84 2.10 -0.98 15.48
CA PRO A 84 3.04 -0.55 16.53
C PRO A 84 2.67 -1.00 17.94
N GLY A 85 1.38 -0.99 18.30
CA GLY A 85 0.90 -1.43 19.61
C GLY A 85 0.82 -2.96 19.79
N ARG A 86 0.88 -3.74 18.71
CA ARG A 86 0.94 -5.20 18.76
C ARG A 86 1.62 -5.75 17.51
N ARG A 87 2.86 -6.20 17.67
CA ARG A 87 3.63 -6.86 16.61
C ARG A 87 3.15 -8.29 16.45
N VAL A 88 3.06 -8.73 15.21
CA VAL A 88 2.71 -10.11 14.85
C VAL A 88 3.89 -10.70 14.11
N TYR A 89 4.47 -11.75 14.68
CA TYR A 89 5.56 -12.52 14.10
C TYR A 89 5.05 -13.96 13.90
N VAL A 90 5.41 -14.57 12.78
CA VAL A 90 4.99 -15.93 12.42
C VAL A 90 6.21 -16.74 12.03
N LYS A 91 6.20 -18.04 12.34
CA LYS A 91 7.19 -18.99 11.85
C LYS A 91 6.93 -19.29 10.37
N ALA A 92 7.91 -19.85 9.67
CA ALA A 92 7.81 -20.18 8.25
C ALA A 92 6.61 -21.10 7.95
N ASP A 93 6.36 -22.08 8.82
CA ASP A 93 5.27 -23.06 8.69
C ASP A 93 3.89 -22.47 9.02
N GLU A 94 3.86 -21.31 9.67
CA GLU A 94 2.66 -20.63 10.18
C GLU A 94 2.29 -19.39 9.35
N ILE A 95 2.93 -19.19 8.19
CA ILE A 95 2.61 -18.05 7.31
C ILE A 95 1.13 -18.13 6.91
N PRO A 96 0.31 -17.12 7.25
CA PRO A 96 -1.12 -17.18 7.01
C PRO A 96 -1.42 -17.12 5.51
N LYS A 97 -2.35 -17.96 5.06
CA LYS A 97 -2.88 -17.92 3.69
C LYS A 97 -4.10 -17.01 3.65
N VAL A 98 -4.09 -16.02 2.75
CA VAL A 98 -5.22 -15.10 2.56
C VAL A 98 -6.13 -15.61 1.44
N LYS A 99 -7.45 -15.63 1.68
CA LYS A 99 -8.49 -16.03 0.71
C LYS A 99 -8.16 -17.36 0.01
N SER A 100 -7.73 -18.37 0.77
CA SER A 100 -7.31 -19.69 0.26
C SER A 100 -6.25 -19.62 -0.84
N GLY A 101 -5.28 -18.69 -0.72
CA GLY A 101 -4.18 -18.50 -1.67
C GLY A 101 -4.47 -17.54 -2.82
N ARG A 102 -5.65 -16.91 -2.85
CA ARG A 102 -6.03 -15.89 -3.85
C ARG A 102 -5.69 -14.46 -3.41
N GLY A 103 -5.18 -14.29 -2.19
CA GLY A 103 -4.69 -13.02 -1.69
C GLY A 103 -3.20 -13.06 -1.40
N LEU A 104 -2.64 -11.89 -1.09
CA LEU A 104 -1.22 -11.69 -0.79
C LEU A 104 -1.01 -11.31 0.68
N VAL A 105 0.08 -11.82 1.26
CA VAL A 105 0.63 -11.37 2.55
C VAL A 105 2.05 -10.88 2.30
N LEU A 106 2.38 -9.73 2.88
CA LEU A 106 3.70 -9.09 2.85
C LEU A 106 4.27 -9.00 4.26
#